data_AF-A0A497S6I0-F1
#
_entry.id   AF-A0A497S6I0-F1
#
_cell.length_a   1.000
_cell.length_b   1.000
_cell.length_c   1.000
_cell.angle_alpha   90.00
_cell.angle_beta   90.00
_cell.angle_gamma   90.00
#
_symmetry.space_group_name_H-M   'P 1'
#
loop_
_entity.id
_entity.type
_entity.pdbx_description
1 polymer ?
#
loop_
_entity_poly.entity_id
_entity_poly.type
_entity_poly.pdbx_seq_one_letter_code
_entity_poly.pdbx_strand_id
1 'polypeptide(L)'
;MKTNKRMFYGTIVTFLLSLILLLQLEIVSVSAQTWDVSARFDTAHCNAFYPFSSTPGEIGKTYYAKLNGSSDNLYTEYHGRECCSSEVGGCGAYGYWGDLYEKDGAIRKGPWVVERKYVDDSTYRILIRGASKADCSCGGNGYVKGEVVVNPDSGWKITSIVKNSVNNDTRGRDVYCDIDKDTGVIKFAGGSTCNGCCCCIDSGEIDIEVIVKRVGGQPVPEFGSLTALIAILLIAPGIACFVARSFHRD
;
A
#
# COMPACT_ATOMS: atom_id res chain seq x y z
N MET A 1 16.63 -47.09 47.39
CA MET A 1 15.54 -46.82 46.42
C MET A 1 16.12 -46.80 45.00
N LYS A 2 15.67 -47.69 44.09
CA LYS A 2 16.10 -47.69 42.69
C LYS A 2 15.29 -46.62 41.93
N THR A 3 15.86 -45.45 41.71
CA THR A 3 15.26 -44.42 40.85
C THR A 3 15.19 -44.94 39.42
N ASN A 4 13.96 -45.00 38.91
CA ASN A 4 13.60 -45.63 37.66
C ASN A 4 14.02 -44.71 36.50
N LYS A 5 15.28 -44.82 36.05
CA LYS A 5 15.89 -43.97 35.00
C LYS A 5 15.02 -43.84 33.74
N ARG A 6 14.20 -44.85 33.43
CA ARG A 6 13.26 -44.82 32.29
C ARG A 6 12.22 -43.71 32.35
N MET A 7 11.80 -43.30 33.55
CA MET A 7 10.78 -42.26 33.73
C MET A 7 11.33 -40.86 33.40
N PHE A 8 12.62 -40.62 33.64
CA PHE A 8 13.27 -39.33 33.39
C PHE A 8 13.50 -39.05 31.90
N TYR A 9 13.85 -40.07 31.11
CA TYR A 9 14.04 -39.92 29.67
C TYR A 9 12.74 -39.64 28.91
N GLY A 10 11.61 -40.22 29.34
CA GLY A 10 10.32 -39.98 28.71
C GLY A 10 9.85 -38.53 28.81
N THR A 11 10.08 -37.89 29.97
CA THR A 11 9.67 -36.50 30.21
C THR A 11 10.52 -35.49 29.43
N ILE A 12 11.82 -35.77 29.27
CA ILE A 12 12.72 -34.91 28.49
C ILE A 12 12.38 -34.97 27.00
N VAL A 13 12.12 -36.16 26.46
CA VAL A 13 11.78 -36.34 25.03
C VAL A 13 10.44 -35.68 24.70
N THR A 14 9.45 -35.80 25.58
CA THR A 14 8.14 -35.13 25.39
C THR A 14 8.25 -33.61 25.47
N PHE A 15 9.02 -33.07 26.41
CA PHE A 15 9.28 -31.62 26.49
C PHE A 15 9.99 -31.08 25.23
N LEU A 16 11.01 -31.80 24.73
CA LEU A 16 11.72 -31.42 23.51
C LEU A 16 10.82 -31.49 22.26
N LEU A 17 9.96 -32.51 22.16
CA LEU A 17 8.98 -32.62 21.07
C LEU A 17 7.95 -31.48 21.13
N SER A 18 7.44 -31.14 22.31
CA SER A 18 6.52 -30.00 22.50
C SER A 18 7.19 -28.68 22.13
N LEU A 19 8.46 -28.49 22.51
CA LEU A 19 9.22 -27.29 22.16
C LEU A 19 9.49 -27.18 20.65
N ILE A 20 9.84 -28.30 19.99
CA ILE A 20 10.00 -28.34 18.52
C ILE A 20 8.67 -28.02 17.84
N LEU A 21 7.55 -28.55 18.35
CA LEU A 21 6.23 -28.26 17.81
C LEU A 21 5.83 -26.78 17.98
N LEU A 22 6.15 -26.18 19.13
CA LEU A 22 5.97 -24.75 19.41
C LEU A 22 6.83 -23.88 18.48
N LEU A 23 8.11 -24.22 18.32
CA LEU A 23 9.02 -23.54 17.39
C LEU A 23 8.53 -23.67 15.94
N GLN A 24 8.04 -24.83 15.54
CA GLN A 24 7.45 -25.00 14.21
C GLN A 24 6.15 -24.21 14.05
N LEU A 25 5.33 -24.07 15.11
CA LEU A 25 4.12 -23.23 15.07
C LEU A 25 4.47 -21.74 14.93
N GLU A 26 5.48 -21.26 15.66
CA GLU A 26 5.95 -19.88 15.54
C GLU A 26 6.53 -19.62 14.14
N ILE A 27 7.36 -20.52 13.62
CA ILE A 27 7.94 -20.42 12.27
C ILE A 27 6.86 -20.49 11.17
N VAL A 28 5.81 -21.29 11.36
CA VAL A 28 4.67 -21.38 10.42
C VAL A 28 3.74 -20.17 10.53
N SER A 29 3.67 -19.49 11.68
CA SER A 29 2.93 -18.22 11.81
C SER A 29 3.63 -17.04 11.13
N VAL A 30 4.96 -17.13 10.94
CA VAL A 30 5.76 -16.24 10.07
C VAL A 30 5.71 -16.77 8.63
N SER A 31 4.56 -17.28 8.21
CA SER A 31 4.25 -17.48 6.79
C SER A 31 4.19 -16.11 6.14
N ALA A 32 5.30 -15.77 5.49
CA ALA A 32 5.57 -14.62 4.66
C ALA A 32 4.37 -14.16 3.83
N GLN A 33 3.55 -13.27 4.38
CA GLN A 33 2.69 -12.44 3.54
C GLN A 33 3.60 -11.51 2.75
N THR A 34 3.54 -11.61 1.43
CA THR A 34 4.51 -10.99 0.52
C THR A 34 4.18 -9.55 0.16
N TRP A 35 3.03 -9.02 0.59
CA TRP A 35 2.58 -7.66 0.26
C TRP A 35 1.80 -7.01 1.41
N ASP A 36 1.84 -5.69 1.46
CA ASP A 36 1.17 -4.87 2.49
C ASP A 36 0.12 -3.94 1.87
N VAL A 37 0.36 -3.51 0.63
CA VAL A 37 -0.59 -2.73 -0.16
C VAL A 37 -0.60 -3.24 -1.60
N SER A 38 -1.76 -3.20 -2.24
CA SER A 38 -1.91 -3.50 -3.67
C SER A 38 -2.73 -2.44 -4.39
N ALA A 39 -2.56 -2.35 -5.70
CA ALA A 39 -3.28 -1.43 -6.56
C ALA A 39 -3.66 -2.11 -7.88
N ARG A 40 -4.87 -1.89 -8.35
CA ARG A 40 -5.36 -2.31 -9.68
C ARG A 40 -6.16 -1.18 -10.31
N PHE A 41 -5.86 -0.87 -11.56
CA PHE A 41 -6.67 0.03 -12.37
C PHE A 41 -7.46 -0.81 -13.37
N ASP A 42 -8.79 -0.74 -13.27
CA ASP A 42 -9.72 -1.37 -14.20
C ASP A 42 -9.91 -0.51 -15.45
N THR A 43 -9.69 0.81 -15.33
CA THR A 43 -9.66 1.74 -16.45
C THR A 43 -8.72 2.90 -16.13
N ALA A 44 -7.91 3.32 -17.09
CA ALA A 44 -7.07 4.52 -17.04
C ALA A 44 -7.00 5.11 -18.44
N HIS A 45 -8.02 5.87 -18.83
CA HIS A 45 -8.17 6.36 -20.20
C HIS A 45 -7.42 7.67 -20.41
N CYS A 46 -6.57 7.73 -21.44
CA CYS A 46 -5.91 8.97 -21.86
C CYS A 46 -4.92 9.54 -20.82
N ASN A 47 -4.36 8.68 -19.97
CA ASN A 47 -3.06 8.87 -19.32
C ASN A 47 -2.50 7.51 -18.89
N ALA A 48 -1.19 7.41 -18.66
CA ALA A 48 -0.61 6.23 -18.03
C ALA A 48 -0.95 6.24 -16.52
N PHE A 49 -0.78 5.08 -15.88
CA PHE A 49 -0.83 4.99 -14.43
C PHE A 49 0.41 4.29 -13.87
N TYR A 50 0.82 4.66 -12.66
CA TYR A 50 2.09 4.27 -12.05
C TYR A 50 1.85 3.74 -10.63
N PRO A 51 1.60 2.44 -10.48
CA PRO A 51 1.38 1.83 -9.16
C PRO A 51 2.74 1.50 -8.52
N PHE A 52 3.15 2.30 -7.53
CA PHE A 52 4.36 2.09 -6.71
C PHE A 52 5.70 2.07 -7.46
N SER A 53 5.73 2.33 -8.77
CA SER A 53 6.96 2.35 -9.57
C SER A 53 6.88 3.34 -10.73
N SER A 54 8.02 3.76 -11.27
CA SER A 54 8.11 4.61 -12.47
C SER A 54 7.76 3.87 -13.78
N THR A 55 7.48 2.57 -13.71
CA THR A 55 7.05 1.78 -14.86
C THR A 55 5.52 1.86 -14.97
N PRO A 56 4.97 2.25 -16.14
CA PRO A 56 3.54 2.26 -16.35
C PRO A 56 2.91 0.89 -16.08
N GLY A 57 1.71 0.90 -15.49
CA GLY A 57 0.92 -0.29 -15.27
C GLY A 57 0.11 -0.74 -16.49
N GLU A 58 -0.42 -1.95 -16.40
CA GLU A 58 -1.31 -2.59 -17.38
C GLU A 58 -2.70 -2.71 -16.77
N ILE A 59 -3.72 -2.30 -17.53
CA ILE A 59 -5.12 -2.36 -17.08
C ILE A 59 -5.52 -3.80 -16.69
N GLY A 60 -6.23 -3.93 -15.58
CA GLY A 60 -6.67 -5.21 -15.02
C GLY A 60 -5.61 -5.98 -14.24
N LYS A 61 -4.35 -5.54 -14.25
CA LYS A 61 -3.27 -6.16 -13.47
C LYS A 61 -3.15 -5.56 -12.08
N THR A 62 -2.96 -6.44 -11.08
CA THR A 62 -2.71 -6.04 -9.70
C THR A 62 -1.22 -5.92 -9.42
N TYR A 63 -0.83 -4.81 -8.81
CA TYR A 63 0.53 -4.49 -8.39
C TYR A 63 0.61 -4.51 -6.88
N TYR A 64 1.72 -4.99 -6.34
CA TYR A 64 1.91 -5.21 -4.91
C TYR A 64 3.13 -4.46 -4.41
N ALA A 65 3.07 -3.96 -3.19
CA ALA A 65 4.19 -3.29 -2.54
C ALA A 65 4.25 -3.58 -1.03
N LYS A 66 5.44 -3.35 -0.47
CA LYS A 66 5.74 -3.45 0.97
C LYS A 66 5.85 -2.08 1.62
N LEU A 67 5.55 -1.96 2.90
CA LEU A 67 5.70 -0.75 3.71
C LEU A 67 6.95 -0.91 4.59
N ASN A 68 8.12 -0.81 3.97
CA ASN A 68 9.42 -1.25 4.50
C ASN A 68 10.46 -0.13 4.69
N GLY A 69 10.03 1.10 4.97
CA GLY A 69 10.87 2.30 5.05
C GLY A 69 10.99 3.11 3.76
N SER A 70 10.52 2.59 2.61
CA SER A 70 10.61 3.30 1.32
C SER A 70 9.48 4.31 1.08
N SER A 71 9.78 5.38 0.34
CA SER A 71 8.78 6.31 -0.20
C SER A 71 8.85 6.36 -1.73
N ASP A 72 7.69 6.40 -2.37
CA ASP A 72 7.56 6.62 -3.81
C ASP A 72 7.47 8.12 -4.09
N ASN A 73 8.10 8.62 -5.15
CA ASN A 73 7.99 10.00 -5.61
C ASN A 73 7.70 9.99 -7.11
N LEU A 74 6.46 9.64 -7.44
CA LEU A 74 6.00 9.38 -8.81
C LEU A 74 5.10 10.49 -9.32
N TYR A 75 4.39 11.18 -8.42
CA TYR A 75 3.48 12.24 -8.81
C TYR A 75 4.25 13.40 -9.42
N THR A 76 3.86 13.78 -10.62
CA THR A 76 4.36 14.98 -11.30
C THR A 76 3.21 15.94 -11.52
N GLU A 77 3.55 17.20 -11.70
CA GLU A 77 2.63 18.24 -12.13
C GLU A 77 3.07 18.74 -13.50
N TYR A 78 2.11 19.11 -14.33
CA TYR A 78 2.38 19.76 -15.60
C TYR A 78 2.14 21.26 -15.44
N HIS A 79 3.05 22.07 -15.96
CA HIS A 79 2.90 23.52 -16.00
C HIS A 79 2.64 23.95 -17.45
N GLY A 80 1.61 24.76 -17.67
CA GLY A 80 1.29 25.33 -18.98
C GLY A 80 0.14 24.67 -19.73
N ARG A 81 0.04 24.95 -21.04
CA ARG A 81 -1.15 24.69 -21.87
C ARG A 81 -1.02 23.39 -22.68
N GLU A 82 -1.95 22.44 -22.52
CA GLU A 82 -1.92 21.19 -23.32
C GLU A 82 -2.85 21.22 -24.54
N CYS A 83 -3.97 21.96 -24.54
CA CYS A 83 -4.95 21.83 -25.62
C CYS A 83 -5.81 23.05 -25.98
N CYS A 84 -5.66 24.18 -25.31
CA CYS A 84 -6.53 25.33 -25.63
C CYS A 84 -5.93 26.24 -26.74
N SER A 85 -4.87 25.84 -27.44
CA SER A 85 -4.32 26.65 -28.55
C SER A 85 -5.37 26.83 -29.65
N SER A 86 -5.38 28.02 -30.25
CA SER A 86 -6.41 28.48 -31.20
C SER A 86 -6.57 27.62 -32.46
N GLU A 87 -5.68 26.66 -32.69
CA GLU A 87 -5.62 25.86 -33.92
C GLU A 87 -6.29 24.48 -33.80
N VAL A 88 -6.58 24.00 -32.58
CA VAL A 88 -7.18 22.68 -32.36
C VAL A 88 -8.57 22.84 -31.72
N GLY A 89 -9.56 23.18 -32.56
CA GLY A 89 -10.98 22.93 -32.32
C GLY A 89 -11.62 23.50 -31.04
N GLY A 90 -12.36 24.60 -31.19
CA GLY A 90 -13.49 24.95 -30.32
C GLY A 90 -13.20 25.93 -29.16
N CYS A 91 -12.00 25.90 -28.58
CA CYS A 91 -11.67 26.74 -27.42
C CYS A 91 -10.99 28.07 -27.78
N GLY A 92 -10.43 28.16 -28.99
CA GLY A 92 -9.89 29.41 -29.53
C GLY A 92 -10.95 30.45 -29.86
N ALA A 93 -12.20 30.03 -30.13
CA ALA A 93 -13.28 30.92 -30.58
C ALA A 93 -13.95 31.70 -29.44
N TYR A 94 -13.82 31.25 -28.18
CA TYR A 94 -14.45 31.88 -27.01
C TYR A 94 -13.46 32.60 -26.07
N GLY A 95 -12.26 32.93 -26.56
CA GLY A 95 -11.31 33.78 -25.86
C GLY A 95 -10.22 33.01 -25.13
N TYR A 96 -9.02 33.04 -25.71
CA TYR A 96 -7.80 33.50 -25.03
C TYR A 96 -7.52 33.11 -23.57
N TRP A 97 -7.73 31.86 -23.17
CA TRP A 97 -7.22 31.39 -21.87
C TRP A 97 -5.71 31.05 -21.88
N GLY A 98 -5.04 31.03 -23.04
CA GLY A 98 -3.68 30.49 -23.16
C GLY A 98 -2.61 31.33 -22.56
N ASP A 99 -2.69 32.61 -22.87
CA ASP A 99 -1.85 33.61 -22.25
C ASP A 99 -2.14 33.69 -20.75
N LEU A 100 -3.36 33.43 -20.27
CA LEU A 100 -3.66 33.32 -18.83
C LEU A 100 -2.98 32.09 -18.22
N TYR A 101 -3.08 30.91 -18.84
CA TYR A 101 -2.49 29.68 -18.31
C TYR A 101 -0.94 29.70 -18.31
N GLU A 102 -0.30 30.30 -19.32
CA GLU A 102 1.15 30.50 -19.35
C GLU A 102 1.62 31.63 -18.42
N LYS A 103 0.86 32.72 -18.30
CA LYS A 103 1.20 33.87 -17.43
C LYS A 103 0.94 33.59 -15.95
N ASP A 104 -0.07 32.77 -15.64
CA ASP A 104 -0.48 32.44 -14.26
C ASP A 104 0.18 31.14 -13.75
N GLY A 105 1.04 30.50 -14.55
CA GLY A 105 1.83 29.33 -14.11
C GLY A 105 0.95 28.15 -13.66
N ALA A 106 -0.18 27.95 -14.33
CA ALA A 106 -1.19 26.99 -13.88
C ALA A 106 -0.61 25.58 -13.73
N ILE A 107 -0.82 25.04 -12.54
CA ILE A 107 -0.37 23.72 -12.13
C ILE A 107 -1.46 22.72 -12.47
N ARG A 108 -1.08 21.66 -13.17
CA ARG A 108 -1.98 20.59 -13.57
C ARG A 108 -1.58 19.27 -12.98
N LYS A 109 -2.58 18.43 -12.73
CA LYS A 109 -2.35 17.11 -12.18
C LYS A 109 -1.70 16.22 -13.24
N GLY A 110 -0.65 15.52 -12.83
CA GLY A 110 0.04 14.55 -13.67
C GLY A 110 -0.72 13.24 -13.85
N PRO A 111 -0.02 12.19 -14.31
CA PRO A 111 -0.60 10.87 -14.48
C PRO A 111 -1.12 10.29 -13.16
N TRP A 112 -1.95 9.25 -13.28
CA TRP A 112 -2.43 8.56 -12.11
C TRP A 112 -1.30 7.79 -11.43
N VAL A 113 -1.15 7.97 -10.13
CA VAL A 113 -0.12 7.32 -9.34
C VAL A 113 -0.74 6.74 -8.08
N VAL A 114 -0.15 5.64 -7.61
CA VAL A 114 -0.33 5.17 -6.24
C VAL A 114 1.03 5.20 -5.57
N GLU A 115 1.16 6.01 -4.53
CA GLU A 115 2.40 6.26 -3.83
C GLU A 115 2.29 5.87 -2.35
N ARG A 116 3.36 5.27 -1.83
CA ARG A 116 3.61 5.12 -0.40
C ARG A 116 4.50 6.28 0.05
N LYS A 117 4.11 7.01 1.10
CA LYS A 117 4.98 7.99 1.76
C LYS A 117 5.25 7.52 3.18
N TYR A 118 6.49 7.15 3.45
CA TYR A 118 6.95 6.77 4.78
C TYR A 118 6.86 7.99 5.72
N VAL A 119 6.33 7.77 6.92
CA VAL A 119 6.33 8.75 8.00
C VAL A 119 7.24 8.26 9.12
N ASP A 120 7.00 7.03 9.57
CA ASP A 120 7.79 6.31 10.57
C ASP A 120 7.56 4.79 10.42
N ASP A 121 8.25 3.98 11.22
CA ASP A 121 8.21 2.51 11.16
C ASP A 121 6.82 1.89 11.38
N SER A 122 5.88 2.68 11.89
CA SER A 122 4.51 2.27 12.20
C SER A 122 3.46 3.05 11.42
N THR A 123 3.85 4.02 10.56
CA THR A 123 2.94 4.96 9.93
C THR A 123 3.35 5.25 8.48
N TYR A 124 2.36 5.15 7.59
CA TYR A 124 2.49 5.51 6.19
C TYR A 124 1.31 6.35 5.73
N ARG A 125 1.53 7.14 4.69
CA ARG A 125 0.46 7.69 3.86
C ARG A 125 0.39 6.93 2.55
N ILE A 126 -0.81 6.53 2.14
CA ILE A 126 -1.07 6.00 0.81
C ILE A 126 -1.80 7.09 0.02
N LEU A 127 -1.21 7.53 -1.08
CA LEU A 127 -1.72 8.61 -1.92
C LEU A 127 -2.13 8.03 -3.28
N ILE A 128 -3.35 8.29 -3.70
CA ILE A 128 -3.88 7.91 -5.01
C ILE A 128 -4.28 9.20 -5.71
N ARG A 129 -3.51 9.61 -6.71
CA ARG A 129 -3.61 10.97 -7.26
C ARG A 129 -3.39 10.99 -8.76
N GLY A 130 -3.96 11.96 -9.43
CA GLY A 130 -3.71 12.24 -10.85
C GLY A 130 -4.97 12.56 -11.62
N ALA A 131 -4.79 12.86 -12.90
CA ALA A 131 -5.88 13.10 -13.82
C ALA A 131 -5.56 12.52 -15.21
N SER A 132 -6.61 12.35 -15.99
CA SER A 132 -6.51 12.20 -17.43
C SER A 132 -5.96 13.48 -18.04
N LYS A 133 -5.49 13.41 -19.28
CA LYS A 133 -5.23 14.63 -20.05
C LYS A 133 -6.53 15.41 -20.27
N ALA A 134 -6.40 16.63 -20.80
CA ALA A 134 -7.54 17.47 -21.10
C ALA A 134 -8.55 16.78 -22.03
N ASP A 135 -9.85 17.02 -21.82
CA ASP A 135 -10.93 16.31 -22.52
C ASP A 135 -10.81 16.40 -24.05
N CYS A 136 -10.38 17.54 -24.59
CA CYS A 136 -10.13 17.74 -26.01
C CYS A 136 -9.01 16.86 -26.60
N SER A 137 -8.01 16.45 -25.82
CA SER A 137 -7.01 15.45 -26.24
C SER A 137 -7.58 14.03 -26.18
N CYS A 138 -8.59 13.82 -25.35
CA CYS A 138 -9.11 12.51 -24.98
C CYS A 138 -10.49 12.22 -25.59
N GLY A 139 -10.92 13.00 -26.59
CA GLY A 139 -12.26 12.86 -27.20
C GLY A 139 -13.42 13.08 -26.22
N GLY A 140 -13.19 13.79 -25.11
CA GLY A 140 -14.17 14.06 -24.07
C GLY A 140 -14.57 12.84 -23.26
N ASN A 141 -13.67 11.87 -23.13
CA ASN A 141 -13.92 10.57 -22.52
C ASN A 141 -12.92 10.21 -21.41
N GLY A 142 -12.19 11.18 -20.84
CA GLY A 142 -11.29 10.94 -19.71
C GLY A 142 -12.01 10.19 -18.58
N TYR A 143 -11.43 9.09 -18.09
CA TYR A 143 -12.03 8.24 -17.07
C TYR A 143 -11.02 7.33 -16.42
N VAL A 144 -11.20 7.13 -15.12
CA VAL A 144 -10.38 6.24 -14.32
C VAL A 144 -11.28 5.44 -13.39
N LYS A 145 -10.94 4.17 -13.20
CA LYS A 145 -11.60 3.29 -12.25
C LYS A 145 -10.57 2.32 -11.70
N GLY A 146 -10.58 2.10 -10.40
CA GLY A 146 -9.65 1.17 -9.78
C GLY A 146 -9.93 0.90 -8.32
N GLU A 147 -9.02 0.14 -7.74
CA GLU A 147 -9.04 -0.28 -6.36
C GLU A 147 -7.61 -0.29 -5.80
N VAL A 148 -7.47 0.16 -4.55
CA VAL A 148 -6.28 -0.03 -3.72
C VAL A 148 -6.70 -0.79 -2.46
N VAL A 149 -5.92 -1.80 -2.09
CA VAL A 149 -6.18 -2.61 -0.89
C VAL A 149 -4.97 -2.54 0.03
N VAL A 150 -5.19 -2.11 1.27
CA VAL A 150 -4.25 -2.24 2.38
C VAL A 150 -4.54 -3.56 3.06
N ASN A 151 -3.56 -4.47 3.09
CA ASN A 151 -3.75 -5.82 3.60
C ASN A 151 -3.82 -5.81 5.15
N PRO A 152 -4.99 -6.03 5.77
CA PRO A 152 -5.09 -6.07 7.24
C PRO A 152 -4.28 -7.22 7.84
N ASP A 153 -4.13 -8.33 7.11
CA ASP A 153 -3.41 -9.50 7.59
C ASP A 153 -1.89 -9.26 7.67
N SER A 154 -1.38 -8.25 6.93
CA SER A 154 0.02 -7.81 7.01
C SER A 154 0.33 -6.98 8.27
N GLY A 155 -0.68 -6.75 9.11
CA GLY A 155 -0.61 -5.93 10.32
C GLY A 155 -0.76 -4.43 10.05
N TRP A 156 -1.12 -4.01 8.83
CA TRP A 156 -1.37 -2.61 8.47
C TRP A 156 -2.87 -2.35 8.32
N LYS A 157 -3.37 -1.26 8.91
CA LYS A 157 -4.78 -0.86 8.78
C LYS A 157 -4.91 0.61 8.44
N ILE A 158 -5.93 0.95 7.66
CA ILE A 158 -6.35 2.33 7.43
C ILE A 158 -6.90 2.90 8.74
N THR A 159 -6.27 3.94 9.26
CA THR A 159 -6.70 4.60 10.50
C THR A 159 -7.37 5.94 10.25
N SER A 160 -6.93 6.66 9.22
CA SER A 160 -7.50 7.96 8.85
C SER A 160 -7.70 8.11 7.36
N ILE A 161 -8.74 8.86 6.99
CA ILE A 161 -8.99 9.32 5.62
C ILE A 161 -8.70 10.82 5.66
N VAL A 162 -7.68 11.25 4.92
CA VAL A 162 -7.25 12.66 4.83
C VAL A 162 -7.93 13.33 3.64
N LYS A 163 -7.98 12.63 2.50
CA LYS A 163 -8.67 13.07 1.29
C LYS A 163 -9.46 11.92 0.67
N ASN A 164 -10.60 12.25 0.07
CA ASN A 164 -11.52 11.30 -0.55
C ASN A 164 -12.25 11.96 -1.73
N SER A 165 -11.49 12.45 -2.71
CA SER A 165 -12.03 13.25 -3.81
C SER A 165 -11.86 12.56 -5.15
N VAL A 166 -12.95 12.55 -5.92
CA VAL A 166 -12.98 12.22 -7.34
C VAL A 166 -13.84 13.27 -8.05
N ASN A 167 -13.58 13.52 -9.33
CA ASN A 167 -14.42 14.42 -10.10
C ASN A 167 -15.67 13.72 -10.66
N ASN A 168 -16.72 14.51 -10.91
CA ASN A 168 -17.95 14.02 -11.51
C ASN A 168 -17.75 13.61 -12.99
N ASP A 169 -18.69 12.81 -13.49
CA ASP A 169 -18.78 12.41 -14.89
C ASP A 169 -20.08 12.93 -15.49
N THR A 170 -19.97 13.68 -16.58
CA THR A 170 -21.08 14.26 -17.32
C THR A 170 -21.59 13.37 -18.45
N ARG A 171 -20.97 12.20 -18.66
CA ARG A 171 -21.33 11.20 -19.67
C ARG A 171 -22.17 10.06 -19.10
N GLY A 172 -22.50 10.10 -17.80
CA GLY A 172 -23.34 9.11 -17.14
C GLY A 172 -22.61 7.84 -16.69
N ARG A 173 -21.28 7.87 -16.57
CA ARG A 173 -20.49 6.78 -15.96
C ARG A 173 -20.51 6.90 -14.44
N ASP A 174 -20.26 5.77 -13.77
CA ASP A 174 -20.19 5.72 -12.31
C ASP A 174 -19.08 6.63 -11.78
N VAL A 175 -19.38 7.34 -10.68
CA VAL A 175 -18.42 8.15 -9.93
C VAL A 175 -18.60 7.85 -8.46
N TYR A 176 -17.52 7.46 -7.81
CA TYR A 176 -17.53 7.11 -6.40
C TYR A 176 -16.12 7.15 -5.82
N CYS A 177 -16.06 7.29 -4.50
CA CYS A 177 -14.84 7.22 -3.72
C CYS A 177 -15.17 6.58 -2.36
N ASP A 178 -15.11 5.25 -2.33
CA ASP A 178 -15.54 4.45 -1.20
C ASP A 178 -14.32 3.89 -0.48
N ILE A 179 -14.19 4.19 0.81
CA ILE A 179 -13.09 3.72 1.65
C ILE A 179 -13.64 2.95 2.83
N ASP A 180 -13.36 1.66 2.86
CA ASP A 180 -13.67 0.78 3.97
C ASP A 180 -12.41 0.57 4.82
N LYS A 181 -12.41 1.17 6.02
CA LYS A 181 -11.27 1.09 6.95
C LYS A 181 -11.08 -0.30 7.55
N ASP A 182 -12.15 -1.10 7.63
CA ASP A 182 -12.12 -2.41 8.27
C ASP A 182 -11.58 -3.47 7.33
N THR A 183 -12.01 -3.45 6.06
CA THR A 183 -11.46 -4.35 5.03
C THR A 183 -10.17 -3.83 4.40
N GLY A 184 -9.86 -2.54 4.55
CA GLY A 184 -8.67 -1.91 3.97
C GLY A 184 -8.84 -1.57 2.48
N VAL A 185 -10.06 -1.64 1.95
CA VAL A 185 -10.37 -1.47 0.54
C VAL A 185 -10.72 -0.01 0.22
N ILE A 186 -10.10 0.53 -0.84
CA ILE A 186 -10.34 1.86 -1.39
C ILE A 186 -10.77 1.69 -2.84
N LYS A 187 -12.03 1.97 -3.17
CA LYS A 187 -12.56 1.93 -4.53
C LYS A 187 -12.81 3.33 -5.04
N PHE A 188 -12.42 3.59 -6.28
CA PHE A 188 -12.59 4.90 -6.89
C PHE A 188 -12.99 4.81 -8.36
N ALA A 189 -13.80 5.78 -8.78
CA ALA A 189 -14.08 6.08 -10.18
C ALA A 189 -14.28 7.59 -10.35
N GLY A 190 -13.65 8.16 -11.38
CA GLY A 190 -13.75 9.57 -11.75
C GLY A 190 -13.79 9.73 -13.26
N GLY A 191 -14.44 10.78 -13.77
CA GLY A 191 -14.78 10.90 -15.18
C GLY A 191 -14.68 12.28 -15.81
N SER A 192 -15.31 12.43 -16.97
CA SER A 192 -15.23 13.65 -17.79
C SER A 192 -16.17 14.70 -17.23
N THR A 193 -15.63 15.87 -16.88
CA THR A 193 -16.40 16.91 -16.19
C THR A 193 -17.16 17.84 -17.13
N CYS A 194 -16.99 17.70 -18.45
CA CYS A 194 -17.40 18.76 -19.37
C CYS A 194 -18.08 18.34 -20.67
N ASN A 195 -18.62 17.13 -20.74
CA ASN A 195 -19.44 16.62 -21.84
C ASN A 195 -18.80 16.83 -23.24
N GLY A 196 -17.46 16.77 -23.31
CA GLY A 196 -16.69 17.02 -24.53
C GLY A 196 -16.37 18.49 -24.83
N CYS A 197 -16.64 19.43 -23.92
CA CYS A 197 -16.13 20.79 -24.02
C CYS A 197 -14.60 20.79 -23.86
N CYS A 198 -13.93 21.43 -24.80
CA CYS A 198 -12.47 21.49 -24.90
C CYS A 198 -11.78 22.28 -23.78
N CYS A 199 -12.54 22.97 -22.91
CA CYS A 199 -11.98 23.82 -21.87
C CYS A 199 -11.59 23.07 -20.59
N CYS A 200 -11.87 21.77 -20.50
CA CYS A 200 -11.76 21.05 -19.23
C CYS A 200 -10.51 20.20 -19.17
N ILE A 201 -9.73 20.57 -18.18
CA ILE A 201 -8.29 20.36 -18.15
C ILE A 201 -7.97 19.10 -17.35
N ASP A 202 -8.78 18.76 -16.34
CA ASP A 202 -8.55 17.65 -15.42
C ASP A 202 -9.79 16.73 -15.37
N SER A 203 -9.91 15.86 -16.37
CA SER A 203 -10.92 14.78 -16.40
C SER A 203 -10.38 13.52 -15.73
N GLY A 204 -11.26 12.64 -15.24
CA GLY A 204 -10.85 11.45 -14.49
C GLY A 204 -9.95 11.77 -13.30
N GLU A 205 -10.18 12.90 -12.63
CA GLU A 205 -9.36 13.35 -11.52
C GLU A 205 -9.64 12.54 -10.25
N ILE A 206 -8.57 12.12 -9.58
CA ILE A 206 -8.57 11.51 -8.26
C ILE A 206 -7.57 12.22 -7.34
N ASP A 207 -7.95 12.42 -6.08
CA ASP A 207 -7.09 12.89 -5.00
C ASP A 207 -7.54 12.27 -3.68
N ILE A 208 -6.94 11.13 -3.37
CA ILE A 208 -7.24 10.31 -2.21
C ILE A 208 -5.98 10.17 -1.39
N GLU A 209 -6.11 10.33 -0.08
CA GLU A 209 -5.02 10.18 0.85
C GLU A 209 -5.55 9.50 2.11
N VAL A 210 -4.92 8.38 2.48
CA VAL A 210 -5.20 7.68 3.73
C VAL A 210 -3.94 7.55 4.56
N ILE A 211 -4.11 7.53 5.88
CA ILE A 211 -3.04 7.17 6.82
C ILE A 211 -3.24 5.73 7.24
N VAL A 212 -2.23 4.91 7.00
CA VAL A 212 -2.18 3.53 7.46
C VAL A 212 -1.22 3.43 8.63
N LYS A 213 -1.61 2.64 9.63
CA LYS A 213 -0.76 2.36 10.79
C LYS A 213 -0.64 0.87 11.03
N ARG A 214 0.47 0.48 11.63
CA ARG A 214 0.67 -0.88 12.08
C ARG A 214 -0.17 -1.15 13.33
N VAL A 215 -1.02 -2.15 13.27
CA VAL A 215 -1.89 -2.60 14.38
C VAL A 215 -1.64 -4.08 14.58
N GLY A 216 -1.04 -4.43 15.71
CA GLY A 216 -0.85 -5.83 16.10
C GLY A 216 0.31 -6.52 15.38
N GLY A 217 1.48 -6.38 15.98
CA GLY A 217 2.66 -7.20 15.77
C GLY A 217 3.65 -6.66 16.78
N GLN A 218 4.10 -7.46 17.74
CA GLN A 218 5.29 -7.07 18.50
C GLN A 218 6.36 -6.64 17.48
N PRO A 219 7.18 -5.62 17.77
CA PRO A 219 8.36 -5.38 16.95
C PRO A 219 9.01 -6.74 16.77
N VAL A 220 9.16 -7.18 15.51
CA VAL A 220 10.00 -8.35 15.24
C VAL A 220 11.29 -7.99 15.96
N PRO A 221 11.67 -8.67 17.05
CA PRO A 221 12.95 -8.37 17.64
C PRO A 221 13.90 -8.58 16.48
N GLU A 222 14.69 -7.56 16.14
CA GLU A 222 15.88 -7.79 15.34
C GLU A 222 16.48 -9.05 15.95
N PHE A 223 16.47 -10.16 15.19
CA PHE A 223 16.99 -11.42 15.68
C PHE A 223 18.49 -11.16 15.83
N GLY A 224 18.85 -10.62 16.99
CA GLY A 224 20.16 -10.55 17.59
C GLY A 224 20.56 -11.98 17.84
N SER A 225 20.91 -12.59 16.72
CA SER A 225 21.44 -13.90 16.47
C SER A 225 20.66 -15.07 17.10
N LEU A 226 20.27 -16.00 16.22
CA LEU A 226 19.89 -17.38 16.55
C LEU A 226 20.82 -18.00 17.63
N THR A 227 22.06 -17.52 17.73
CA THR A 227 23.06 -17.83 18.76
C THR A 227 22.63 -17.48 20.19
N ALA A 228 21.86 -16.42 20.45
CA ALA A 228 21.36 -16.09 21.79
C ALA A 228 20.28 -17.08 22.27
N LEU A 229 19.39 -17.51 21.37
CA LEU A 229 18.36 -18.52 21.67
C LEU A 229 19.00 -19.91 21.91
N ILE A 230 20.01 -20.25 21.10
CA ILE A 230 20.82 -21.47 21.28
C ILE A 230 21.59 -21.42 22.60
N ALA A 231 22.12 -20.26 23.00
CA ALA A 231 22.83 -20.11 24.28
C ALA A 231 21.92 -20.38 25.49
N ILE A 232 20.68 -19.87 25.49
CA ILE A 232 19.70 -20.14 26.55
C ILE A 232 19.31 -21.63 26.59
N LEU A 233 19.14 -22.25 25.42
CA LEU A 233 18.83 -23.69 25.31
C LEU A 233 19.98 -24.62 25.71
N LEU A 234 21.23 -24.18 25.60
CA LEU A 234 22.41 -24.93 26.06
C LEU A 234 22.70 -24.76 27.56
N ILE A 235 22.20 -23.70 28.20
CA ILE A 235 22.37 -23.47 29.65
C ILE A 235 21.35 -24.28 30.46
N ALA A 236 20.12 -24.46 29.96
CA ALA A 236 19.05 -25.16 30.67
C ALA A 236 19.36 -26.63 31.06
N PRO A 237 20.03 -27.46 30.22
CA PRO A 237 20.46 -28.81 30.62
C PRO A 237 21.55 -28.79 31.70
N GLY A 238 22.38 -27.75 31.75
CA GLY A 238 23.45 -27.58 32.75
C GLY A 238 22.89 -27.34 34.15
N ILE A 239 21.82 -26.54 34.27
CA ILE A 239 21.15 -26.25 35.54
C ILE A 239 20.39 -27.48 36.07
N ALA A 240 19.71 -28.22 35.19
CA ALA A 240 19.01 -29.45 35.58
C ALA A 240 19.96 -30.54 36.12
N CYS A 241 21.17 -30.68 35.53
CA CYS A 241 22.20 -31.57 36.05
C CYS A 241 22.82 -31.07 37.38
N PHE A 242 22.89 -29.76 37.60
CA PHE A 242 23.42 -29.20 38.84
C PHE A 242 22.47 -29.43 40.03
N VAL A 243 21.16 -29.23 39.82
CA VAL A 243 20.11 -29.45 40.83
C VAL A 243 19.96 -30.95 41.15
N ALA A 244 20.07 -31.84 40.16
CA ALA A 244 20.03 -33.29 40.39
C ALA A 244 21.23 -33.82 41.20
N ARG A 245 22.39 -33.15 41.15
CA ARG A 245 23.56 -33.50 41.98
C ARG A 245 23.46 -32.97 43.41
N SER A 246 22.73 -31.88 43.64
CA SER A 246 22.57 -31.31 44.99
C SER A 246 21.61 -32.11 45.87
N PHE A 247 20.69 -32.88 45.28
CA PHE A 247 19.74 -33.75 45.99
C PHE A 247 20.27 -35.17 46.28
N HIS A 248 21.52 -35.49 45.92
CA HIS A 248 22.14 -36.80 46.19
C HIS A 248 23.26 -36.74 47.24
N ARG A 249 23.35 -35.63 47.98
CA ARG A 249 24.20 -35.50 49.16
C ARG A 249 23.30 -35.29 50.38
N ASP A 250 22.68 -36.38 50.82
CA ASP A 250 22.24 -36.70 52.18
C ASP A 250 21.81 -38.18 52.21
#